data_AF-A0A970Y9Y3-F1
#
_entry.id   AF-A0A970Y9Y3-F1
#
_cell.length_a   1.000
_cell.length_b   1.000
_cell.length_c   1.000
_cell.angle_alpha   90.00
_cell.angle_beta   90.00
_cell.angle_gamma   90.00
#
_symmetry.space_group_name_H-M   'P 1'
#
loop_
_entity.id
_entity.type
_entity.pdbx_description
1 polymer ?
#
loop_
_entity_poly.entity_id
_entity_poly.type
_entity_poly.pdbx_seq_one_letter_code
_entity_poly.pdbx_strand_id
1 'polypeptide(L)'
;MTPEIQKLKEWIAESDNIVFFGGAGVSTESGLADFRSRDGIYSRKYDFPYPPEKMLSHSFFMSNPDEFYDFHRKVMINENVRPNRAH
;
A
#
# COMPACT_ATOMS: atom_id res chain seq x y z
N MET A 1 -9.76 -1.81 27.47
CA MET A 1 -8.92 -0.86 26.70
C MET A 1 -7.53 -0.95 27.28
N THR A 2 -6.49 -1.14 26.46
CA THR A 2 -5.13 -1.27 27.00
C THR A 2 -4.61 0.10 27.47
N PRO A 3 -3.62 0.15 28.37
CA PRO A 3 -3.01 1.41 28.80
C PRO A 3 -2.50 2.26 27.63
N GLU A 4 -1.97 1.64 26.58
CA GLU A 4 -1.44 2.31 25.39
C GLU A 4 -2.57 2.97 24.59
N ILE A 5 -3.70 2.27 24.40
CA ILE A 5 -4.86 2.83 23.69
C ILE A 5 -5.46 3.98 24.51
N GLN A 6 -5.54 3.85 25.83
CA GLN A 6 -6.01 4.93 26.69
C GLN A 6 -5.12 6.16 26.57
N LYS A 7 -3.79 5.97 26.58
CA LYS A 7 -2.83 7.07 26.44
C LYS A 7 -2.92 7.77 25.10
N LEU A 8 -3.11 7.01 24.02
CA LEU A 8 -3.32 7.57 22.69
C LEU A 8 -4.60 8.43 22.62
N LYS A 9 -5.69 7.99 23.27
CA LYS A 9 -6.94 8.76 23.29
C LYS A 9 -6.79 10.09 24.01
N GLU A 10 -6.03 10.14 25.10
CA GLU A 10 -5.69 11.39 25.80
C GLU A 10 -4.90 12.34 24.88
N TRP A 11 -3.84 11.84 24.24
CA TRP A 11 -3.04 12.65 23.30
C TRP A 11 -3.87 13.21 22.15
N ILE A 12 -4.81 12.42 21.60
CA ILE A 12 -5.72 12.89 20.56
C ILE A 12 -6.64 13.99 21.10
N ALA A 13 -7.17 13.85 22.32
CA ALA A 13 -8.08 14.83 22.91
C ALA A 13 -7.40 16.17 23.27
N GLU A 14 -6.11 16.14 23.60
CA GLU A 14 -5.32 17.31 24.01
C GLU A 14 -4.66 18.04 22.81
N SER A 15 -4.73 17.47 21.60
CA SER A 15 -4.04 18.01 20.42
C SER A 15 -4.98 18.69 19.44
N ASP A 16 -4.71 19.96 19.11
CA ASP A 16 -5.48 20.70 18.10
C ASP A 16 -5.03 20.41 16.65
N ASN A 17 -3.81 19.88 16.48
CA ASN A 17 -3.20 19.65 15.17
C ASN A 17 -2.56 18.26 15.12
N ILE A 18 -3.23 17.30 14.48
CA ILE A 18 -2.79 15.91 14.40
C ILE A 18 -2.38 15.60 12.96
N VAL A 19 -1.20 14.99 12.80
CA VAL A 19 -0.72 14.48 11.51
C VAL A 19 -0.63 12.96 11.59
N PHE A 20 -1.32 12.29 10.67
CA PHE A 20 -1.25 10.84 10.50
C PHE A 20 -0.29 10.49 9.36
N PHE A 21 0.71 9.67 9.66
CA PHE A 21 1.59 9.07 8.65
C PHE A 21 1.16 7.63 8.39
N GLY A 22 0.33 7.46 7.37
CA GLY A 22 -0.11 6.15 6.88
C GLY A 22 0.81 5.56 5.82
N GLY A 23 0.58 4.29 5.51
CA GLY A 23 1.19 3.59 4.37
C GLY A 23 0.21 2.58 3.78
N ALA A 24 0.67 1.77 2.82
CA ALA A 24 -0.18 0.77 2.14
C ALA A 24 -0.87 -0.21 3.11
N GLY A 25 -0.27 -0.46 4.28
CA GLY A 25 -0.85 -1.29 5.35
C GLY A 25 -2.24 -0.84 5.79
N VAL A 26 -2.52 0.47 5.78
CA VAL A 26 -3.82 1.05 6.15
C VAL A 26 -4.93 0.57 5.21
N SER A 27 -4.59 0.20 3.98
CA SER A 27 -5.55 -0.24 2.96
C SER A 27 -5.61 -1.77 2.79
N THR A 28 -4.84 -2.53 3.57
CA THR A 28 -4.86 -4.01 3.48
C THR A 28 -6.20 -4.60 3.88
N GLU A 29 -6.87 -4.00 4.87
CA GLU A 29 -8.24 -4.34 5.27
C GLU A 29 -9.29 -3.98 4.21
N SER A 30 -8.95 -3.11 3.25
CA SER A 30 -9.79 -2.84 2.07
C SER A 30 -9.55 -3.83 0.93
N GLY A 31 -8.70 -4.85 1.12
CA GLY A 31 -8.38 -5.87 0.12
C GLY A 31 -7.25 -5.50 -0.84
N LEU A 32 -6.55 -4.39 -0.62
CA LEU A 32 -5.36 -4.02 -1.39
C LEU A 32 -4.11 -4.67 -0.79
N ALA A 33 -3.31 -5.34 -1.62
CA ALA A 33 -2.02 -5.84 -1.16
C ALA A 33 -1.08 -4.67 -0.82
N ASP A 34 -0.35 -4.77 0.28
CA ASP A 34 0.80 -3.90 0.51
C ASP A 34 1.99 -4.33 -0.36
N PHE A 35 3.14 -3.68 -0.19
CA PHE A 35 4.32 -4.02 -0.98
C PHE A 35 5.13 -5.17 -0.38
N ARG A 36 5.33 -5.18 0.95
CA ARG A 36 6.44 -5.91 1.59
C ARG A 36 6.02 -6.99 2.58
N SER A 37 4.73 -7.13 2.89
CA SER A 37 4.28 -8.23 3.75
C SER A 37 4.47 -9.58 3.06
N ARG A 38 4.29 -10.67 3.82
CA ARG A 38 4.35 -12.04 3.27
C ARG A 38 3.40 -12.23 2.09
N ASP A 39 2.25 -11.58 2.10
CA ASP A 39 1.23 -11.66 1.07
C ASP A 39 1.19 -10.38 0.18
N GLY A 40 2.24 -9.55 0.26
CA GLY A 40 2.39 -8.29 -0.46
C GLY A 40 2.82 -8.46 -1.91
N ILE A 41 2.93 -7.34 -2.64
CA ILE A 41 3.23 -7.34 -4.07
C ILE A 41 4.59 -7.97 -4.35
N TYR A 42 5.62 -7.72 -3.53
CA TYR A 42 7.00 -8.16 -3.80
C TYR A 42 7.25 -9.64 -3.50
N SER A 43 6.42 -10.28 -2.69
CA SER A 43 6.54 -11.70 -2.36
C SER A 43 5.77 -12.63 -3.31
N ARG A 44 4.87 -12.07 -4.12
CA ARG A 44 4.03 -12.83 -5.06
C ARG A 44 4.79 -13.14 -6.35
N LYS A 45 4.52 -14.33 -6.90
CA LYS A 45 4.92 -14.67 -8.27
C LYS A 45 3.82 -14.20 -9.23
N TYR A 46 4.20 -13.35 -10.18
CA TYR A 46 3.33 -12.95 -11.27
C TYR A 46 3.84 -13.57 -12.57
N ASP A 47 2.94 -13.69 -13.54
CA ASP A 47 3.27 -14.09 -14.91
C ASP A 47 3.87 -12.91 -15.69
N PHE A 48 5.00 -12.40 -15.20
CA PHE A 48 5.78 -11.32 -15.81
C PHE A 48 7.26 -11.68 -15.80
N PRO A 49 8.04 -11.22 -16.80
CA PRO A 49 9.43 -11.62 -16.98
C PRO A 49 10.41 -11.04 -15.94
N TYR A 50 9.96 -10.08 -15.12
CA TYR A 50 10.80 -9.36 -14.17
C TYR A 50 10.14 -9.30 -12.78
N PRO A 51 10.92 -9.12 -11.70
CA PRO A 51 10.34 -8.92 -10.38
C PRO A 51 9.60 -7.58 -10.28
N PRO A 52 8.56 -7.47 -9.43
CA PRO A 52 7.76 -6.25 -9.26
C PRO A 52 8.59 -5.00 -8.94
N GLU A 53 9.62 -5.12 -8.10
CA GLU A 53 10.50 -4.01 -7.72
C GLU A 53 11.22 -3.41 -8.92
N LYS A 54 11.63 -4.27 -9.87
CA LYS A 54 12.24 -3.84 -11.11
C LYS A 54 11.19 -3.17 -11.99
N MET A 55 10.04 -3.81 -12.18
CA MET A 55 8.98 -3.30 -13.06
C MET A 55 8.39 -1.98 -12.56
N LEU A 56 8.38 -1.72 -11.25
CA LEU A 56 7.89 -0.46 -10.66
C LEU A 56 8.99 0.62 -10.53
N SER A 57 10.21 0.37 -11.00
CA SER A 57 11.29 1.35 -10.91
C SER A 57 11.22 2.40 -12.03
N HIS A 58 11.70 3.60 -11.74
CA HIS A 58 11.75 4.70 -12.73
C HIS A 58 12.59 4.32 -13.97
N SER A 59 13.75 3.70 -13.78
CA SER A 59 14.60 3.29 -14.91
C SER A 59 13.92 2.25 -15.81
N PHE A 60 13.14 1.34 -15.22
CA PHE A 60 12.36 0.38 -15.99
C PHE A 60 11.23 1.06 -16.76
N PHE A 61 10.48 1.96 -16.13
CA PHE A 61 9.46 2.77 -16.81
C PHE A 61 10.03 3.51 -18.02
N MET A 62 11.19 4.16 -17.88
CA MET A 62 11.82 4.92 -18.96
C MET A 62 12.33 4.05 -20.12
N SER A 63 12.70 2.79 -19.85
CA SER A 63 13.29 1.89 -20.85
C SER A 63 12.30 0.88 -21.44
N ASN A 64 11.23 0.56 -20.72
CA ASN A 64 10.23 -0.47 -21.04
C ASN A 64 8.83 0.02 -20.62
N PRO A 65 8.32 1.12 -21.22
CA PRO A 65 7.07 1.74 -20.79
C PRO A 65 5.85 0.83 -20.99
N ASP A 66 5.82 0.04 -22.06
CA ASP A 66 4.69 -0.86 -22.36
C ASP A 66 4.58 -1.97 -21.32
N GLU A 67 5.69 -2.63 -20.98
CA GLU A 67 5.74 -3.64 -19.92
C GLU A 67 5.43 -3.06 -18.53
N PHE A 68 5.93 -1.84 -18.24
CA PHE A 68 5.57 -1.12 -17.02
C PHE A 68 4.04 -0.96 -16.93
N TYR A 69 3.43 -0.45 -18.00
CA TYR A 69 2.00 -0.16 -17.99
C TYR A 69 1.14 -1.42 -17.96
N ASP A 70 1.57 -2.51 -18.61
CA ASP A 70 0.87 -3.79 -18.53
C ASP A 70 0.88 -4.34 -17.10
N PHE A 71 2.06 -4.35 -16.45
CA PHE A 71 2.17 -4.74 -15.04
C PHE A 71 1.33 -3.84 -14.13
N HIS A 72 1.47 -2.51 -14.30
CA HIS A 72 0.76 -1.53 -13.48
C HIS A 72 -0.76 -1.72 -13.58
N ARG A 73 -1.32 -1.83 -14.79
CA ARG A 73 -2.78 -1.98 -14.97
C ARG A 73 -3.30 -3.30 -14.41
N LYS A 74 -2.59 -4.41 -14.62
CA LYS A 74 -3.03 -5.74 -14.18
C LYS A 74 -2.86 -5.97 -12.68
N VAL A 75 -1.86 -5.36 -12.06
CA VAL A 75 -1.47 -5.67 -10.67
C VAL A 75 -1.75 -4.53 -9.69
N MET A 76 -1.60 -3.27 -10.11
CA MET A 76 -1.66 -2.11 -9.19
C MET A 76 -3.04 -1.44 -9.15
N ILE A 77 -3.87 -1.61 -10.18
CA ILE A 77 -5.17 -0.91 -10.29
C ILE A 77 -6.31 -1.84 -9.84
N ASN A 78 -7.08 -1.40 -8.86
CA ASN A 78 -8.35 -2.01 -8.48
C ASN A 78 -9.40 -0.91 -8.28
N GLU A 79 -10.35 -0.82 -9.20
CA GLU A 79 -11.35 0.25 -9.26
C GLU A 79 -12.52 0.06 -8.27
N ASN A 80 -12.66 -1.14 -7.69
CA ASN A 80 -13.81 -1.49 -6.85
C ASN A 80 -13.53 -1.39 -5.35
N VAL A 81 -12.40 -0.80 -4.95
CA VAL A 81 -11.98 -0.69 -3.54
C VAL A 81 -12.75 0.42 -2.83
N ARG A 82 -13.13 0.18 -1.57
CA ARG A 82 -13.79 1.16 -0.71
C ARG A 82 -12.96 1.48 0.54
N PRO A 83 -13.12 2.67 1.13
CA PRO A 83 -12.48 3.01 2.40
C PRO A 83 -12.85 2.01 3.51
N ASN A 84 -11.90 1.71 4.39
CA ASN A 84 -12.13 0.95 5.61
C ASN A 84 -12.20 1.89 6.82
N ARG A 85 -12.32 1.34 8.03
CA ARG A 85 -12.51 2.10 9.28
C ARG A 85 -11.32 2.99 9.67
N ALA A 86 -10.13 2.75 9.12
CA ALA A 86 -8.96 3.56 9.39
C ALA A 86 -8.92 4.87 8.57
N HIS A 87 -9.66 4.93 7.46
CA HIS A 87 -9.86 6.12 6.64
C HIS A 87 -11.07 6.92 7.14
#